data_AF-A0A8D8Q564-F1
#
_entry.id   AF-A0A8D8Q564-F1
#
_cell.length_a   1.000
_cell.length_b   1.000
_cell.length_c   1.000
_cell.angle_alpha   90.00
_cell.angle_beta   90.00
_cell.angle_gamma   90.00
#
_symmetry.space_group_name_H-M   'P 1'
#
loop_
_entity.id
_entity.type
_entity.pdbx_description
1 polymer ?
#
loop_
_entity_poly.entity_id
_entity_poly.type
_entity_poly.pdbx_seq_one_letter_code
_entity_poly.pdbx_strand_id
1 'polypeptide(L)'
;MSGVSHTINTVILHISTDGLPLFKSMPGELWPILGSIKNVCSLSKIVFPIGIYFGKKKPIDCCLFLKEFVEESIDVINNGITIEGRKFQVLIQGIICDTPARSYILGTKSHTGYSSCIRCKQEGIYDKGRMTFPSVNAPPRCHEFPSI
;
A
#
# COMPACT_ATOMS: atom_id res chain seq x y z
N MET A 1 -9.04 -38.88 -18.09
CA MET A 1 -9.90 -38.11 -17.17
C MET A 1 -9.55 -36.65 -17.35
N SER A 2 -10.55 -35.86 -17.73
CA SER A 2 -10.44 -34.49 -18.25
C SER A 2 -9.67 -33.55 -17.31
N GLY A 3 -8.52 -33.06 -17.78
CA GLY A 3 -7.78 -31.98 -17.14
C GLY A 3 -8.62 -30.71 -17.16
N VAL A 4 -9.07 -30.27 -15.99
CA VAL A 4 -9.70 -28.96 -15.83
C VAL A 4 -8.60 -27.91 -16.04
N SER A 5 -8.60 -27.27 -17.21
CA SER A 5 -7.77 -26.08 -17.44
C SER A 5 -8.31 -24.97 -16.55
N HIS A 6 -7.64 -24.70 -15.43
CA HIS A 6 -7.96 -23.55 -14.58
C HIS A 6 -7.68 -22.27 -15.37
N THR A 7 -8.74 -21.74 -15.98
CA THR A 7 -8.68 -20.45 -16.67
C THR A 7 -8.71 -19.37 -15.60
N ILE A 8 -7.62 -18.63 -15.48
CA ILE A 8 -7.51 -17.51 -14.55
C ILE A 8 -8.32 -16.35 -15.11
N ASN A 9 -9.41 -15.95 -14.45
CA ASN A 9 -10.26 -14.81 -14.86
C ASN A 9 -9.99 -13.56 -14.03
N THR A 10 -9.21 -13.67 -12.95
CA THR A 10 -8.89 -12.58 -12.03
C THR A 10 -7.40 -12.58 -11.79
N VAL A 11 -6.76 -11.42 -11.83
CA VAL A 11 -5.36 -11.22 -11.46
C VAL A 11 -5.32 -10.65 -10.05
N ILE A 12 -4.64 -11.35 -9.14
CA ILE A 12 -4.50 -10.93 -7.74
C ILE A 12 -3.16 -10.23 -7.56
N LEU A 13 -3.21 -8.94 -7.19
CA LEU A 13 -2.06 -8.08 -6.97
C LEU A 13 -1.80 -7.87 -5.48
N HIS A 14 -0.53 -7.93 -5.11
CA HIS A 14 0.00 -7.32 -3.88
C HIS A 14 0.82 -6.10 -4.26
N ILE A 15 0.58 -5.01 -3.53
CA ILE A 15 1.28 -3.74 -3.72
C ILE A 15 2.23 -3.57 -2.55
N SER A 16 3.42 -3.02 -2.79
CA SER A 16 4.39 -2.73 -1.74
C SER A 16 4.99 -1.36 -1.92
N THR A 17 5.29 -0.68 -0.81
CA THR A 17 5.97 0.61 -0.82
C THR A 17 6.85 0.77 0.39
N ASP A 18 8.02 1.37 0.21
CA ASP A 18 9.04 1.54 1.23
C ASP A 18 9.94 2.75 0.94
N GLY A 19 10.59 3.30 1.96
CA GLY A 19 11.59 4.35 1.82
C GLY A 19 12.99 3.77 1.87
N LEU A 20 13.73 3.84 0.76
CA LEU A 20 15.08 3.29 0.65
C LEU A 20 16.11 4.42 0.52
N PRO A 21 17.07 4.56 1.45
CA PRO A 21 18.18 5.48 1.26
C PRO A 21 19.08 4.95 0.14
N LEU A 22 19.27 5.73 -0.93
CA LEU A 22 20.06 5.30 -2.08
C LEU A 22 21.56 5.54 -1.91
N PHE A 23 21.93 6.59 -1.18
CA PHE A 23 23.33 7.01 -1.05
C PHE A 23 23.70 7.13 0.43
N LYS A 24 24.88 6.61 0.79
CA LYS A 24 25.43 6.72 2.15
C LYS A 24 25.86 8.14 2.51
N SER A 25 26.17 8.96 1.50
CA SER A 25 26.78 10.29 1.65
C SER A 25 25.96 11.43 1.06
N MET A 26 24.86 11.15 0.36
CA MET A 26 24.00 12.17 -0.26
C MET A 26 22.56 12.02 0.24
N PRO A 27 21.86 13.10 0.61
CA PRO A 27 20.46 13.04 1.00
C PRO A 27 19.63 12.73 -0.26
N GLY A 28 19.30 11.46 -0.43
CA GLY A 28 18.51 10.94 -1.54
C GLY A 28 17.75 9.70 -1.08
N GLU A 29 16.43 9.78 -1.11
CA GLU A 29 15.53 8.69 -0.78
C GLU A 29 14.77 8.28 -2.04
N LEU A 30 14.67 6.97 -2.25
CA LEU A 30 13.86 6.36 -3.28
C LEU A 30 12.63 5.72 -2.63
N TRP A 31 11.47 6.05 -3.18
CA TRP A 31 10.18 5.56 -2.72
C TRP A 31 9.48 4.88 -3.90
N PRO A 32 9.58 3.55 -4.03
CA PRO A 32 8.92 2.81 -5.08
C PRO A 32 7.50 2.42 -4.67
N ILE A 33 6.63 2.30 -5.66
CA ILE A 33 5.39 1.55 -5.63
C ILE A 33 5.67 0.30 -6.44
N LEU A 34 5.64 -0.86 -5.78
CA LEU A 34 5.97 -2.15 -6.36
C LEU A 34 4.71 -3.01 -6.45
N GLY A 35 4.60 -3.83 -7.48
CA GLY A 35 3.54 -4.80 -7.68
C GLY A 35 4.08 -6.23 -7.71
N SER A 36 3.23 -7.19 -7.34
CA SER A 36 3.47 -8.61 -7.61
C SER A 36 2.14 -9.35 -7.82
N ILE A 37 2.14 -10.30 -8.76
CA ILE A 37 0.96 -11.11 -9.09
C ILE A 37 1.04 -12.42 -8.31
N LYS A 38 0.02 -12.78 -7.54
CA LYS A 38 0.10 -13.93 -6.61
C LYS A 38 -0.53 -15.21 -7.10
N ASN A 39 -1.55 -15.13 -7.93
CA ASN A 39 -2.34 -16.28 -8.35
C ASN A 39 -1.93 -16.88 -9.71
N VAL A 40 -0.84 -16.39 -10.28
CA VAL A 40 -0.23 -16.92 -11.51
C VAL A 40 1.13 -17.52 -11.12
N CYS A 41 1.25 -18.86 -11.14
CA CYS A 41 2.45 -19.54 -10.60
C CYS A 41 3.77 -19.05 -11.21
N SER A 42 3.80 -18.82 -12.54
CA SER A 42 4.98 -18.32 -13.25
C SER A 42 5.37 -16.88 -12.85
N LEU A 43 4.43 -16.08 -12.36
CA LEU A 43 4.64 -14.68 -11.97
C LEU A 43 4.71 -14.48 -10.45
N SER A 44 4.37 -15.51 -9.66
CA SER A 44 4.25 -15.45 -8.18
C SER A 44 5.49 -14.92 -7.44
N LYS A 45 6.67 -15.08 -8.04
CA LYS A 45 7.97 -14.67 -7.49
C LYS A 45 8.50 -13.36 -8.09
N ILE A 46 7.81 -12.79 -9.06
CA ILE A 46 8.24 -11.57 -9.74
C ILE A 46 7.66 -10.36 -9.02
N VAL A 47 8.55 -9.42 -8.70
CA VAL A 47 8.21 -8.09 -8.21
C VAL A 47 8.60 -7.10 -9.31
N PHE A 48 7.70 -6.20 -9.65
CA PHE A 48 7.91 -5.21 -10.71
C PHE A 48 7.61 -3.79 -10.19
N PRO A 49 8.31 -2.78 -10.70
CA PRO A 49 7.99 -1.38 -10.38
C PRO A 49 6.68 -0.98 -11.08
N ILE A 50 5.82 -0.28 -10.34
CA ILE A 50 4.64 0.41 -10.85
C ILE A 50 4.95 1.91 -10.96
N GLY A 51 5.56 2.48 -9.93
CA GLY A 51 5.97 3.88 -9.90
C GLY A 51 7.23 4.05 -9.04
N ILE A 52 8.03 5.07 -9.33
CA ILE A 52 9.25 5.37 -8.57
C ILE A 52 9.34 6.87 -8.34
N TYR A 53 9.39 7.26 -7.07
CA TYR A 53 9.79 8.60 -6.67
C TYR A 53 11.25 8.60 -6.24
N PHE A 54 11.98 9.64 -6.64
CA PHE A 54 13.31 9.93 -6.12
C PHE A 54 13.41 11.41 -5.76
N GLY A 55 13.86 11.69 -4.54
CA GLY A 55 14.02 13.05 -4.06
C GLY A 55 15.01 13.13 -2.92
N LYS A 56 15.35 14.36 -2.51
CA LYS A 56 16.29 14.56 -1.40
C LYS A 56 15.79 14.04 -0.05
N LYS A 57 14.47 13.87 0.06
CA LYS A 57 13.73 13.39 1.23
C LYS A 57 12.52 12.62 0.72
N LYS A 58 11.84 11.89 1.61
CA LYS A 58 10.49 11.36 1.35
C LYS A 58 9.56 12.41 0.74
N PRO A 59 8.63 12.00 -0.15
CA PRO A 59 7.64 12.92 -0.67
C PRO A 59 6.85 13.54 0.50
N ILE A 60 6.57 14.84 0.38
CA ILE A 60 5.94 15.61 1.46
C ILE A 60 4.46 15.22 1.59
N ASP A 61 3.81 15.04 0.45
CA ASP A 61 2.40 14.73 0.33
C ASP A 61 2.22 13.30 -0.19
N CYS A 62 1.70 12.43 0.69
CA CYS A 62 1.39 11.04 0.36
C CYS A 62 0.25 10.91 -0.66
N CYS A 63 -0.72 11.83 -0.63
CA CYS A 63 -1.83 11.82 -1.57
C CYS A 63 -1.33 12.14 -2.97
N LEU A 64 -0.47 13.14 -3.10
CA LEU A 64 0.16 13.46 -4.39
C LEU A 64 1.05 12.31 -4.87
N PHE A 65 1.84 11.70 -3.98
CA PHE A 65 2.68 10.55 -4.31
C PHE A 65 1.88 9.34 -4.83
N LEU A 66 0.70 9.08 -4.27
CA LEU A 66 -0.13 7.93 -4.63
C LEU A 66 -1.19 8.24 -5.70
N LYS A 67 -1.35 9.50 -6.11
CA LYS A 67 -2.48 9.96 -6.92
C LYS A 67 -2.66 9.15 -8.20
N GLU A 68 -1.63 9.13 -9.06
CA GLU A 68 -1.68 8.42 -10.34
C GLU A 68 -1.92 6.92 -10.13
N PHE A 69 -1.24 6.31 -9.15
CA PHE A 69 -1.43 4.91 -8.80
C PHE A 69 -2.87 4.59 -8.37
N VAL A 70 -3.48 5.44 -7.55
CA VAL A 70 -4.86 5.25 -7.06
C VAL A 70 -5.86 5.43 -8.19
N GLU A 71 -5.71 6.47 -9.01
CA GLU A 71 -6.59 6.74 -10.15
C GLU A 71 -6.57 5.57 -11.15
N GLU A 72 -5.38 5.09 -11.53
CA GLU A 72 -5.24 3.92 -12.40
C GLU A 72 -5.74 2.63 -11.74
N SER A 73 -5.49 2.43 -10.45
CA SER A 73 -5.97 1.25 -9.73
C SER A 73 -7.49 1.19 -9.69
N ILE A 74 -8.17 2.32 -9.48
CA ILE A 74 -9.63 2.41 -9.49
C ILE A 74 -10.16 2.01 -10.88
N ASP A 75 -9.57 2.56 -11.95
CA ASP A 75 -9.95 2.21 -13.31
C ASP A 75 -9.77 0.71 -13.57
N VAL A 76 -8.59 0.18 -13.29
CA VAL A 76 -8.22 -1.22 -13.54
C VAL A 76 -9.05 -2.20 -12.71
N ILE A 77 -9.40 -1.86 -11.47
CA ILE A 77 -10.26 -2.70 -10.63
C ILE A 77 -11.69 -2.73 -11.19
N ASN A 78 -12.23 -1.59 -11.60
CA ASN A 78 -13.62 -1.49 -12.07
C ASN A 78 -13.78 -2.03 -13.50
N ASN A 79 -12.82 -1.72 -14.37
CA ASN A 79 -12.89 -2.00 -15.79
C ASN A 79 -12.13 -3.26 -16.19
N GLY A 80 -11.23 -3.78 -15.34
CA GLY A 80 -10.37 -4.91 -15.65
C GLY A 80 -9.31 -4.57 -16.70
N ILE A 81 -8.49 -5.57 -17.07
CA ILE A 81 -7.49 -5.47 -18.13
C ILE A 81 -7.80 -6.43 -19.27
N THR A 82 -7.48 -6.04 -20.50
CA THR A 82 -7.65 -6.91 -21.68
C THR A 82 -6.30 -7.31 -22.23
N ILE A 83 -6.02 -8.62 -22.26
CA ILE A 83 -4.78 -9.20 -22.81
C ILE A 83 -5.20 -10.22 -23.87
N GLU A 84 -4.71 -10.07 -25.09
CA GLU A 84 -5.02 -10.97 -26.22
C GLU A 84 -6.54 -11.20 -26.42
N GLY A 85 -7.34 -10.14 -26.26
CA GLY A 85 -8.80 -10.20 -26.40
C GLY A 85 -9.55 -10.86 -25.24
N ARG A 86 -8.84 -11.33 -24.20
CA ARG A 86 -9.45 -11.83 -22.97
C ARG A 86 -9.44 -10.76 -21.89
N LYS A 87 -10.58 -10.58 -21.24
CA LYS A 87 -10.76 -9.66 -20.13
C LYS A 87 -10.46 -10.35 -18.81
N PHE A 88 -9.60 -9.76 -17.99
CA PHE A 88 -9.25 -10.20 -16.66
C PHE A 88 -9.72 -9.16 -15.65
N GLN A 89 -10.39 -9.60 -14.60
CA GLN A 89 -10.66 -8.77 -13.44
C GLN A 89 -9.39 -8.56 -12.62
N VAL A 90 -9.26 -7.44 -11.94
CA VAL A 90 -8.09 -7.17 -11.09
C VAL A 90 -8.53 -7.01 -9.65
N LEU A 91 -7.82 -7.68 -8.74
CA LEU A 91 -8.04 -7.58 -7.31
C LEU A 91 -6.73 -7.20 -6.62
N ILE A 92 -6.69 -6.02 -6.01
CA ILE A 92 -5.62 -5.68 -5.06
C ILE A 92 -5.98 -6.32 -3.73
N GLN A 93 -5.29 -7.43 -3.39
CA GLN A 93 -5.57 -8.18 -2.17
C GLN A 93 -4.94 -7.53 -0.93
N GLY A 94 -3.85 -6.78 -1.10
CA GLY A 94 -3.21 -6.12 0.02
C GLY A 94 -2.10 -5.16 -0.37
N ILE A 95 -1.85 -4.23 0.54
CA ILE A 95 -0.70 -3.32 0.52
C ILE A 95 0.25 -3.75 1.64
N ILE A 96 1.47 -4.09 1.27
CA ILE A 96 2.54 -4.60 2.13
C ILE A 96 3.53 -3.46 2.38
N CYS A 97 3.72 -3.10 3.63
CA CYS A 97 4.65 -2.05 4.01
C CYS A 97 5.07 -2.25 5.47
N ASP A 98 6.24 -1.74 5.81
CA ASP A 98 6.67 -1.64 7.20
C ASP A 98 5.84 -0.56 7.94
N THR A 99 6.05 -0.42 9.25
CA THR A 99 5.22 0.48 10.05
C THR A 99 5.40 1.97 9.69
N PRO A 100 6.63 2.48 9.49
CA PRO A 100 6.88 3.82 8.96
C PRO A 100 6.21 4.11 7.60
N ALA A 101 6.41 3.25 6.59
CA ALA A 101 5.83 3.44 5.28
C ALA A 101 4.30 3.34 5.32
N ARG A 102 3.75 2.42 6.12
CA ARG A 102 2.31 2.32 6.38
C ARG A 102 1.74 3.61 6.95
N SER A 103 2.42 4.19 7.94
CA SER A 103 1.96 5.42 8.59
C SER A 103 1.93 6.57 7.58
N TYR A 104 2.95 6.64 6.71
CA TYR A 104 3.06 7.62 5.65
C TYR A 104 1.93 7.52 4.61
N ILE A 105 1.70 6.33 4.03
CA ILE A 105 0.65 6.17 3.00
C ILE A 105 -0.77 6.32 3.53
N LEU A 106 -0.99 6.09 4.83
CA LEU A 106 -2.25 6.37 5.49
C LEU A 106 -2.38 7.82 5.95
N GLY A 107 -1.34 8.65 5.86
CA GLY A 107 -1.34 10.01 6.42
C GLY A 107 -1.51 10.05 7.94
N THR A 108 -1.15 8.95 8.64
CA THR A 108 -1.29 8.82 10.10
C THR A 108 -0.02 9.21 10.84
N LYS A 109 -0.16 9.60 12.12
CA LYS A 109 1.01 9.81 12.98
C LYS A 109 1.82 8.52 13.07
N SER A 110 3.15 8.65 13.03
CA SER A 110 4.09 7.53 13.21
C SER A 110 3.75 6.72 14.46
N HIS A 111 4.09 5.43 14.47
CA HIS A 111 3.78 4.45 15.51
C HIS A 111 4.05 4.88 16.96
N THR A 112 4.99 5.80 17.20
CA THR A 112 5.29 6.34 18.54
C THR A 112 4.38 7.48 18.99
N GLY A 113 3.51 8.00 18.12
CA GLY A 113 2.62 9.12 18.43
C GLY A 113 1.40 8.70 19.25
N TYR A 114 0.92 9.60 20.12
CA TYR A 114 -0.28 9.38 20.93
C TYR A 114 -1.55 9.10 20.10
N SER A 115 -1.64 9.53 18.84
CA SER A 115 -2.77 9.20 17.95
C SER A 115 -2.35 8.28 16.80
N SER A 116 -1.46 7.32 17.05
CA SER A 116 -0.91 6.41 16.02
C SER A 116 -1.74 5.13 15.80
N CYS A 117 -2.81 4.87 16.57
CA CYS A 117 -3.67 3.71 16.31
C CYS A 117 -4.27 3.79 14.90
N ILE A 118 -3.85 2.91 14.01
CA ILE A 118 -4.32 2.85 12.61
C ILE A 118 -5.74 2.28 12.47
N ARG A 119 -6.27 1.61 13.51
CA ARG A 119 -7.59 0.96 13.49
C ARG A 119 -8.69 1.80 14.11
N CYS A 120 -8.32 2.66 15.06
CA CYS A 120 -9.23 3.21 16.04
C CYS A 120 -8.93 4.68 16.33
N LYS A 121 -9.97 5.45 16.65
CA LYS A 121 -9.85 6.82 17.13
C LYS A 121 -9.76 6.80 18.66
N GLN A 122 -8.55 6.60 19.15
CA GLN A 122 -8.23 6.73 20.58
C GLN A 122 -6.84 7.38 20.73
N GLU A 123 -6.63 8.05 21.86
CA GLU A 123 -5.27 8.38 22.30
C GLU A 123 -4.61 7.17 22.94
N GLY A 124 -3.34 7.00 22.64
CA GLY A 124 -2.48 5.99 23.23
C GLY A 124 -1.97 6.45 24.58
N ILE A 125 -1.60 5.48 25.41
CA ILE A 125 -0.99 5.71 26.71
C ILE A 125 0.44 5.19 26.64
N TYR A 126 1.38 6.03 27.06
CA TYR A 126 2.75 5.61 27.20
C TYR A 126 2.91 4.83 28.51
N ASP A 127 3.06 3.52 28.41
CA ASP A 127 3.27 2.63 29.55
C ASP A 127 4.58 1.85 29.36
N LYS A 128 5.46 1.90 30.37
CA LYS A 128 6.73 1.15 30.42
C LYS A 128 7.57 1.19 29.14
N GLY A 129 7.74 2.38 28.57
CA GLY A 129 8.56 2.56 27.38
C GLY A 129 7.86 2.24 26.05
N ARG A 130 6.55 1.97 26.06
CA ARG A 130 5.78 1.56 24.88
C ARG A 130 4.50 2.38 24.77
N MET A 131 4.12 2.71 23.53
CA MET A 131 2.81 3.27 23.25
C MET A 131 1.77 2.15 23.23
N THR A 132 0.70 2.28 24.00
CA THR A 132 -0.37 1.29 24.14
C THR A 132 -1.73 1.90 23.82
N PHE A 133 -2.68 1.07 23.37
CA PHE A 133 -4.04 1.49 23.01
C PHE A 133 -5.04 0.62 23.76
N PRO A 134 -5.28 0.89 25.06
CA PRO A 134 -6.01 -0.03 25.93
C PRO A 134 -7.53 -0.01 25.71
N SER A 135 -8.08 0.99 25.03
CA SER A 135 -9.52 1.07 24.81
C SER A 135 -9.97 0.02 23.79
N VAL A 136 -10.86 -0.89 24.24
CA VAL A 136 -11.42 -1.97 23.41
C VAL A 136 -12.68 -1.56 22.63
N ASN A 137 -13.34 -0.46 23.05
CA ASN A 137 -14.58 0.05 22.46
C ASN A 137 -14.39 1.39 21.75
N ALA A 138 -13.15 1.68 21.30
CA ALA A 138 -12.87 2.90 20.57
C ALA A 138 -13.54 2.87 19.17
N PRO A 139 -14.09 4.00 18.71
CA PRO A 139 -14.69 4.07 17.38
C PRO A 139 -13.63 3.77 16.29
N PRO A 140 -14.03 3.15 15.16
CA PRO A 140 -13.13 2.94 14.03
C PRO A 140 -12.52 4.26 13.57
N ARG A 141 -11.26 4.23 13.15
CA ARG A 141 -10.65 5.40 12.53
C ARG A 141 -11.26 5.60 11.14
N CYS A 142 -12.00 6.67 10.95
CA CYS A 142 -12.36 7.17 9.64
C CYS A 142 -11.26 8.13 9.16
N HIS A 143 -10.72 7.91 7.97
CA HIS A 143 -10.02 8.98 7.26
C HIS A 143 -11.14 9.83 6.65
N GLU A 144 -11.45 10.98 7.27
CA GLU A 144 -12.17 12.02 6.54
C GLU A 144 -11.23 12.45 5.43
N PHE A 145 -11.49 11.99 4.20
CA PHE A 145 -10.89 12.61 3.04
C PHE A 145 -11.40 14.06 3.05
N PRO A 146 -10.54 15.07 3.19
CA PRO A 146 -10.99 16.43 2.96
C PRO A 146 -11.54 16.45 1.54
N SER A 147 -12.84 16.69 1.41
CA SER A 147 -13.49 16.92 0.14
C SER A 147 -12.67 17.98 -0.60
N ILE A 148 -12.08 17.60 -1.72
CA ILE A 148 -11.49 18.54 -2.67
C ILE A 148 -12.65 19.26 -3.36
#